data_AF-A0A351KZX9-F1
#
_entry.id   AF-A0A351KZX9-F1
#
_cell.length_a   1.000
_cell.length_b   1.000
_cell.length_c   1.000
_cell.angle_alpha   90.00
_cell.angle_beta   90.00
_cell.angle_gamma   90.00
#
_symmetry.space_group_name_H-M   'P 1'
#
loop_
_entity.id
_entity.type
_entity.pdbx_description
1 polymer ?
#
loop_
_entity_poly.entity_id
_entity_poly.type
_entity_poly.pdbx_seq_one_letter_code
_entity_poly.pdbx_strand_id
1 'polypeptide(L)' 'MQPRQIARELALLSLSQLPANPEKLSEQQLADLVLAAVRTLSTEVQDALEASAAELKRAADRLL' A
#
# COMPACT_ATOMS: atom_id res chain seq x y z
N MET A 1 -2.97 -6.68 -9.53
CA MET A 1 -2.31 -5.36 -9.34
C MET A 1 -0.90 -5.64 -8.82
N GLN A 2 0.16 -5.04 -9.37
CA GLN A 2 1.51 -5.27 -8.82
C GLN A 2 1.68 -4.47 -7.52
N PRO A 3 2.10 -5.09 -6.39
CA PRO A 3 2.30 -4.39 -5.12
C PRO A 3 3.21 -3.15 -5.25
N ARG A 4 4.21 -3.23 -6.13
CA ARG A 4 5.11 -2.12 -6.46
C ARG A 4 4.40 -0.92 -7.12
N GLN A 5 3.39 -1.20 -7.95
CA GLN A 5 2.60 -0.15 -8.59
C GLN A 5 1.76 0.60 -7.55
N ILE A 6 1.13 -0.14 -6.62
CA ILE A 6 0.29 0.47 -5.59
C ILE A 6 1.13 1.26 -4.59
N ALA A 7 2.26 0.71 -4.13
CA ALA A 7 3.19 1.46 -3.29
C ALA A 7 3.65 2.78 -3.94
N ARG A 8 3.84 2.78 -5.26
CA ARG A 8 4.23 3.96 -6.03
C ARG A 8 3.08 4.97 -6.18
N GLU A 9 1.86 4.51 -6.47
CA GLU A 9 0.68 5.38 -6.53
C GLU A 9 0.36 5.98 -5.17
N LEU A 10 0.50 5.19 -4.10
CA LEU A 10 0.33 5.65 -2.73
C LEU A 10 1.37 6.71 -2.35
N ALA A 11 2.64 6.50 -2.74
CA ALA A 11 3.70 7.48 -2.51
C ALA A 11 3.45 8.78 -3.28
N LEU A 12 2.99 8.70 -4.53
CA LEU A 12 2.66 9.86 -5.35
C LEU A 12 1.46 10.64 -4.79
N LEU A 13 0.41 9.93 -4.37
CA LEU A 13 -0.76 10.53 -3.73
C LEU A 13 -0.37 11.19 -2.41
N SER A 14 0.41 10.50 -1.57
CA SER A 14 0.93 11.01 -0.31
C SER A 14 1.73 12.30 -0.52
N LEU A 15 2.61 12.34 -1.53
CA LEU A 15 3.36 13.55 -1.90
C LEU A 15 2.45 14.71 -2.33
N SER A 16 1.38 14.42 -3.06
CA SER A 16 0.44 15.45 -3.52
C SER A 16 -0.39 16.07 -2.39
N GLN A 17 -0.50 15.40 -1.25
CA GLN A 17 -1.20 15.89 -0.06
C GLN A 17 -0.28 16.69 0.88
N LEU A 18 1.03 16.69 0.65
CA LEU A 18 1.97 17.47 1.44
C LEU A 18 1.97 18.94 1.02
N PRO A 19 2.09 19.88 1.97
CA PRO A 19 2.26 21.29 1.64
C PRO A 19 3.53 21.51 0.82
N ALA A 20 3.42 22.30 -0.26
CA ALA A 20 4.54 22.60 -1.14
C ALA A 20 5.70 23.35 -0.44
N ASN A 21 5.43 24.04 0.68
CA ASN A 21 6.47 24.57 1.55
C ASN A 21 6.66 23.61 2.76
N PRO A 22 7.82 22.94 2.89
CA PRO A 22 8.09 22.02 3.99
C PRO A 22 8.09 22.70 5.37
N GLU A 23 8.29 24.01 5.46
CA GLU A 23 8.18 24.77 6.72
C GLU A 23 6.75 24.82 7.27
N LYS A 24 5.76 24.53 6.42
CA LYS A 24 4.34 24.45 6.80
C LYS A 24 3.92 23.02 7.18
N LEU A 25 4.83 22.05 7.09
CA LEU A 25 4.57 20.66 7.47
C LEU A 25 4.66 20.54 8.99
N SER A 26 3.54 20.28 9.65
CA SER A 26 3.57 19.98 11.08
C SER A 26 4.07 18.55 11.33
N GLU A 27 4.70 18.31 12.49
CA GLU A 27 5.08 16.96 12.92
C GLU A 27 3.88 16.00 12.94
N GLN A 28 2.69 16.51 13.30
CA GLN A 28 1.45 15.73 13.27
C GLN A 28 1.08 15.30 11.85
N GLN A 29 1.16 16.19 10.87
CA GLN A 29 0.86 15.86 9.47
C GLN A 29 1.83 14.81 8.92
N LEU A 30 3.10 14.89 9.27
CA LEU A 30 4.08 13.87 8.90
C LEU A 30 3.78 12.52 9.55
N ALA A 31 3.44 12.50 10.84
CA ALA A 31 3.07 11.29 11.56
C ALA A 31 1.79 10.64 10.96
N ASP A 32 0.78 11.45 10.64
CA ASP A 32 -0.47 11.00 10.03
C ASP A 32 -0.22 10.41 8.63
N LEU A 33 0.67 11.03 7.84
CA LEU A 33 1.07 10.53 6.53
C LEU A 33 1.76 9.16 6.63
N VAL A 34 2.73 9.03 7.53
CA VAL A 34 3.46 7.76 7.74
C VAL A 34 2.50 6.68 8.21
N LEU A 35 1.58 7.00 9.14
CA LEU A 35 0.58 6.05 9.62
C LEU A 35 -0.36 5.59 8.49
N ALA A 36 -0.84 6.52 7.66
CA ALA A 36 -1.66 6.19 6.49
C ALA A 36 -0.90 5.30 5.51
N ALA A 37 0.37 5.61 5.23
CA ALA A 37 1.21 4.82 4.33
C ALA A 37 1.40 3.38 4.83
N VAL A 38 1.71 3.20 6.12
CA VAL A 38 1.89 1.88 6.74
C VAL A 38 0.59 1.07 6.69
N ARG A 39 -0.55 1.70 6.99
CA ARG A 39 -1.87 1.03 6.94
C ARG A 39 -2.19 0.54 5.54
N THR A 40 -2.05 1.39 4.53
CA THR A 40 -2.38 0.99 3.16
C THR A 40 -1.44 -0.09 2.65
N LEU A 41 -0.13 0.02 2.89
CA LEU A 41 0.82 -1.03 2.52
C LEU A 41 0.50 -2.38 3.19
N SER A 42 0.03 -2.35 4.44
CA SER A 42 -0.36 -3.56 5.16
C SER A 42 -1.58 -4.23 4.52
N THR A 43 -2.60 -3.45 4.15
CA THR A 43 -3.77 -3.94 3.41
C THR A 43 -3.37 -4.58 2.08
N GLU A 44 -2.50 -3.92 1.32
CA GLU A 44 -2.05 -4.44 0.02
C GLU A 44 -1.28 -5.75 0.12
N VAL A 45 -0.46 -5.91 1.17
CA VAL A 45 0.24 -7.17 1.44
C VAL A 45 -0.76 -8.27 1.78
N GLN A 46 -1.78 -7.97 2.59
CA GLN A 46 -2.84 -8.92 2.92
C GLN A 46 -3.59 -9.39 1.66
N ASP A 47 -4.04 -8.45 0.83
CA ASP A 47 -4.75 -8.75 -0.42
C ASP A 47 -3.89 -9.59 -1.38
N ALA A 48 -2.60 -9.28 -1.49
CA ALA A 48 -1.67 -10.04 -2.32
C ALA A 48 -1.48 -11.48 -1.83
N LEU A 49 -1.40 -11.68 -0.50
CA LEU A 49 -1.29 -13.01 0.11
C LEU A 49 -2.59 -13.81 -0.09
N GLU A 50 -3.75 -13.19 0.10
CA GLU A 50 -5.05 -13.84 -0.12
C GLU A 50 -5.23 -14.26 -1.59
N ALA A 51 -4.87 -13.39 -2.54
CA ALA A 51 -4.90 -13.71 -3.96
C ALA A 51 -3.96 -14.90 -4.30
N SER A 52 -2.74 -14.86 -3.80
CA SER A 52 -1.75 -15.93 -4.02
C SER A 52 -2.21 -17.27 -3.44
N ALA A 53 -2.80 -17.26 -2.24
CA ALA A 53 -3.36 -18.45 -1.62
C ALA A 53 -4.52 -19.04 -2.43
N ALA A 54 -5.40 -18.19 -2.96
CA ALA A 54 -6.49 -18.61 -3.83
C ALA A 54 -5.99 -19.21 -5.15
N GLU A 55 -4.96 -18.63 -5.77
CA GLU A 55 -4.32 -19.18 -6.96
C GLU A 55 -3.67 -20.54 -6.69
N LEU A 56 -2.96 -20.66 -5.57
CA LEU A 56 -2.30 -21.90 -5.17
C LEU A 56 -3.31 -23.03 -4.94
N LYS A 57 -4.44 -22.74 -4.29
CA LYS A 57 -5.53 -23.70 -4.10
C LYS A 57 -6.13 -24.15 -5.43
N ARG A 58 -6.42 -23.22 -6.36
CA ARG A 58 -6.93 -23.58 -7.69
C ARG A 58 -5.94 -24.42 -8.49
N ALA A 59 -4.64 -24.17 -8.35
CA ALA A 59 -3.61 -24.96 -9.01
C ALA A 59 -3.57 -26.39 -8.45
N ALA A 60 -3.68 -26.54 -7.13
CA ALA A 60 -3.77 -27.85 -6.48
C ALA A 60 -5.03 -28.61 -6.90
N ASP A 61 -6.19 -27.96 -6.94
CA ASP A 61 -7.46 -28.56 -7.35
C ASP A 61 -7.46 -29.03 -8.82
N ARG A 62 -6.61 -28.46 -9.68
CA ARG A 62 -6.45 -28.87 -11.09
C ARG A 62 -5.46 -30.02 -11.29
N LEU A 63 -4.63 -30.31 -10.29
CA LEU A 63 -3.66 -31.41 -10.30
C LEU A 63 -4.26 -32.71 -9.74
N LEU A 64 -5.38 -32.62 -9.02
CA LEU A 64 -6.17 -33.73 -8.49
C LEU A 64 -7.29 -34.11 -9.47
#